data_AF-A0A6C0J7S2-F1
#
_entry.id   AF-A0A6C0J7S2-F1
#
_cell.length_a   1.000
_cell.length_b   1.000
_cell.length_c   1.000
_cell.angle_alpha   90.00
_cell.angle_beta   90.00
_cell.angle_gamma   90.00
#
_symmetry.space_group_name_H-M   'P 1'
#
loop_
_entity.id
_entity.type
_entity.pdbx_description
1 polymer ?
#
loop_
_entity_poly.entity_id
_entity_poly.type
_entity_poly.pdbx_seq_one_letter_code
_entity_poly.pdbx_strand_id
1 'polypeptide(L)'
;MFVKWINHDMCNRKLQLKVGLNTDTIPFNTEGDCVPSGIYYCDAKVVMTWRILDYTHLCTVEIPDDAQTVKFSKKYRSDKIIILDIPVPFEEHKMWSDIDRCKLVVTENGHSLVFVKEQTEEMCKLAVQQNGLTLKYVKHLTEEICKIAVQQNGDAFQYVKNQTDEICKLAVQKK
;
A
#
# COMPACT_ATOMS: atom_id res chain seq x y z
N MET A 1 7.82 7.04 6.22
CA MET A 1 8.45 5.76 6.60
C MET A 1 8.80 4.99 5.35
N PHE A 2 9.99 4.39 5.29
CA PHE A 2 10.34 3.45 4.25
C PHE A 2 10.04 2.02 4.65
N VAL A 3 9.61 1.22 3.68
CA VAL A 3 9.33 -0.20 3.84
C VAL A 3 9.97 -1.00 2.71
N LYS A 4 10.28 -2.26 3.00
CA LYS A 4 10.83 -3.20 2.05
C LYS A 4 9.98 -4.45 1.97
N TRP A 5 9.60 -4.80 0.75
CA TRP A 5 9.08 -6.11 0.43
C TRP A 5 10.20 -7.15 0.48
N ILE A 6 9.94 -8.25 1.16
CA ILE A 6 10.93 -9.28 1.46
C ILE A 6 10.29 -10.67 1.49
N ASN A 7 11.07 -11.69 1.14
CA ASN A 7 10.65 -13.08 1.31
C ASN A 7 10.65 -13.49 2.78
N HIS A 8 9.85 -14.52 3.11
CA HIS A 8 9.78 -15.09 4.46
C HIS A 8 11.13 -15.61 4.99
N ASP A 9 12.00 -16.06 4.08
CA ASP A 9 13.35 -16.54 4.36
C ASP A 9 14.40 -15.41 4.43
N MET A 10 13.96 -14.15 4.38
CA MET A 10 14.81 -12.95 4.34
C MET A 10 15.73 -12.88 3.12
N CYS A 11 15.50 -13.65 2.06
CA CYS A 11 16.37 -13.68 0.89
C CYS A 11 15.69 -13.04 -0.32
N ASN A 12 16.19 -11.88 -0.76
CA ASN A 12 15.72 -11.26 -2.02
C ASN A 12 16.82 -11.32 -3.06
N ARG A 13 16.53 -11.84 -4.26
CA ARG A 13 17.48 -11.85 -5.40
C ARG A 13 18.88 -12.40 -5.03
N LYS A 14 18.94 -13.46 -4.21
CA LYS A 14 20.17 -14.10 -3.70
C LYS A 14 20.95 -13.29 -2.65
N LEU A 15 20.43 -12.15 -2.19
CA LEU A 15 20.97 -11.43 -1.05
C LEU A 15 20.22 -11.87 0.21
N GLN A 16 20.94 -12.57 1.09
CA GLN A 16 20.43 -12.93 2.42
C GLN A 16 20.48 -11.70 3.33
N LEU A 17 19.30 -11.26 3.78
CA LEU A 17 19.16 -10.10 4.65
C LEU A 17 19.03 -10.54 6.12
N LYS A 18 19.27 -9.60 7.02
CA LYS A 18 19.09 -9.74 8.47
C LYS A 18 18.49 -8.47 9.07
N VAL A 19 17.92 -8.56 10.26
CA VAL A 19 17.59 -7.37 11.05
C VAL A 19 18.90 -6.62 11.39
N GLY A 20 18.89 -5.30 11.27
CA GLY A 20 20.07 -4.43 11.35
C GLY A 20 20.63 -4.05 9.98
N LEU A 21 21.94 -3.73 9.94
CA LEU A 21 22.61 -3.25 8.74
C LEU A 21 22.78 -4.36 7.69
N ASN A 22 22.41 -4.03 6.45
CA ASN A 22 22.60 -4.86 5.26
C ASN A 22 23.26 -4.02 4.17
N THR A 23 24.34 -4.53 3.59
CA THR A 23 25.04 -3.91 2.46
C THR A 23 24.95 -4.86 1.28
N ASP A 24 24.65 -4.32 0.10
CA ASP A 24 24.68 -5.11 -1.11
C ASP A 24 26.12 -5.55 -1.43
N THR A 25 26.24 -6.73 -2.02
CA THR A 25 27.53 -7.34 -2.38
C THR A 25 27.96 -6.96 -3.80
N ILE A 26 27.04 -6.42 -4.60
CA ILE A 26 27.30 -5.95 -5.96
C ILE A 26 27.68 -4.46 -5.90
N PRO A 27 28.73 -4.03 -6.62
CA PRO A 27 29.08 -2.61 -6.73
C PRO A 27 27.87 -1.75 -7.11
N PHE A 28 27.68 -0.66 -6.37
CA PHE A 28 26.54 0.23 -6.59
C PHE A 28 26.64 0.89 -7.97
N ASN A 29 25.56 0.81 -8.73
CA ASN A 29 25.46 1.48 -10.03
C ASN A 29 24.36 2.53 -9.93
N THR A 30 24.65 3.78 -10.28
CA THR A 30 23.67 4.87 -10.23
C THR A 30 22.71 4.90 -11.44
N GLU A 31 23.05 4.16 -12.50
CA GLU A 31 22.30 4.13 -13.76
C GLU A 31 21.37 2.90 -13.84
N GLY A 32 20.27 3.06 -14.58
CA GLY A 32 19.28 2.02 -14.81
C GLY A 32 18.27 1.85 -13.66
N ASP A 33 17.00 1.59 -14.05
CA ASP A 33 15.87 1.48 -13.11
C ASP A 33 15.78 0.10 -12.43
N CYS A 34 16.02 -0.98 -13.19
CA CYS A 34 15.93 -2.37 -12.73
C CYS A 34 17.23 -3.11 -12.99
N VAL A 35 18.28 -2.77 -12.23
CA VAL A 35 19.59 -3.42 -12.30
C VAL A 35 19.79 -4.36 -11.11
N PRO A 36 20.73 -5.33 -11.19
CA PRO A 36 20.99 -6.26 -10.10
C PRO A 36 21.56 -5.61 -8.83
N SER A 37 22.26 -4.47 -8.94
CA SER A 37 22.89 -3.81 -7.80
C SER A 37 21.90 -2.97 -6.99
N GLY A 38 22.17 -2.81 -5.71
CA GLY A 38 21.40 -2.05 -4.73
C GLY A 38 20.20 -2.79 -4.15
N ILE A 39 19.84 -2.39 -2.93
CA ILE A 39 18.72 -2.91 -2.18
C ILE A 39 17.51 -1.99 -2.43
N TYR A 40 16.46 -2.56 -3.02
CA TYR A 40 15.23 -1.83 -3.33
C TYR A 40 14.29 -1.74 -2.12
N TYR A 41 13.68 -0.56 -1.95
CA TYR A 41 12.66 -0.24 -0.95
C TYR A 41 11.74 0.88 -1.48
N CYS A 42 10.67 1.20 -0.77
CA CYS A 42 9.73 2.26 -1.17
C CYS A 42 9.18 3.03 0.02
N ASP A 43 8.59 4.21 -0.22
CA ASP A 43 7.77 4.86 0.79
C ASP A 43 6.50 4.02 1.01
N ALA A 44 6.12 3.83 2.28
CA ALA A 44 4.94 3.06 2.64
C ALA A 44 3.67 3.53 1.91
N LYS A 45 3.53 4.83 1.57
CA LYS A 45 2.35 5.35 0.86
C LYS A 45 2.14 4.69 -0.51
N VAL A 46 3.21 4.28 -1.20
CA VAL A 46 3.15 3.64 -2.52
C VAL A 46 3.32 2.12 -2.45
N VAL A 47 3.26 1.51 -1.25
CA VAL A 47 3.55 0.09 -1.02
C VAL A 47 2.72 -0.84 -1.90
N MET A 48 1.47 -0.46 -2.18
CA MET A 48 0.52 -1.21 -3.02
C MET A 48 1.00 -1.40 -4.46
N THR A 49 1.86 -0.50 -4.97
CA THR A 49 2.45 -0.59 -6.32
C THR A 49 3.24 -1.90 -6.49
N TRP A 50 3.83 -2.40 -5.41
CA TRP A 50 4.77 -3.51 -5.43
C TRP A 50 4.17 -4.81 -4.89
N ARG A 51 2.87 -4.83 -4.56
CA ARG A 51 2.17 -6.02 -4.04
C ARG A 51 2.05 -7.15 -5.08
N ILE A 52 2.21 -6.83 -6.36
CA ILE A 52 2.22 -7.81 -7.47
C ILE A 52 3.54 -8.61 -7.55
N LEU A 53 4.55 -8.20 -6.79
CA LEU A 53 5.78 -8.96 -6.68
C LEU A 53 5.53 -10.18 -5.80
N ASP A 54 6.23 -11.28 -6.07
CA ASP A 54 6.09 -12.56 -5.36
C ASP A 54 6.70 -12.53 -3.92
N TYR A 55 6.65 -11.36 -3.27
CA TYR A 55 7.07 -11.15 -1.90
C TYR A 55 5.86 -11.16 -0.99
N THR A 56 5.98 -11.87 0.13
CA THR A 56 4.85 -12.08 1.06
C THR A 56 4.95 -11.23 2.33
N HIS A 57 6.15 -10.77 2.68
CA HIS A 57 6.42 -10.06 3.93
C HIS A 57 6.87 -8.62 3.69
N LEU A 58 6.70 -7.80 4.73
CA LEU A 58 7.09 -6.40 4.77
C LEU A 58 7.84 -6.10 6.06
N CYS A 59 8.91 -5.31 5.97
CA CYS A 59 9.60 -4.73 7.12
C CYS A 59 9.80 -3.21 6.94
N THR A 60 10.04 -2.53 8.05
CA THR A 60 10.43 -1.13 8.11
C THR A 60 11.93 -1.01 7.91
N VAL A 61 12.34 -0.01 7.12
CA VAL A 61 13.76 0.26 6.87
C VAL A 61 14.13 1.72 7.12
N GLU A 62 15.38 1.90 7.52
CA GLU A 62 16.08 3.18 7.57
C GLU A 62 17.28 3.15 6.63
N ILE A 63 17.69 4.34 6.18
CA ILE A 63 18.77 4.50 5.22
C ILE A 63 19.89 5.24 5.94
N PRO A 64 21.07 4.61 6.10
CA PRO A 64 22.23 5.29 6.67
C PRO A 64 22.57 6.57 5.92
N ASP A 65 23.04 7.60 6.63
CA ASP A 65 23.41 8.89 6.04
C ASP A 65 24.53 8.76 4.98
N ASP A 66 25.38 7.73 5.13
CA ASP A 66 26.49 7.42 4.23
C ASP A 66 26.13 6.42 3.12
N ALA A 67 24.83 6.13 2.92
CA ALA A 67 24.35 5.24 1.87
C ALA A 67 24.29 5.95 0.51
N GLN A 68 24.89 5.33 -0.50
CA GLN A 68 24.68 5.74 -1.89
C GLN A 68 23.25 5.37 -2.30
N THR A 69 22.47 6.35 -2.72
CA THR A 69 21.03 6.19 -2.97
C THR A 69 20.61 6.81 -4.29
N VAL A 70 19.81 6.07 -5.07
CA VAL A 70 19.10 6.59 -6.24
C VAL A 70 17.60 6.55 -5.97
N LYS A 71 16.91 7.64 -6.29
CA LYS A 71 15.46 7.78 -6.21
C LYS A 71 14.83 7.65 -7.58
N PHE A 72 13.79 6.83 -7.67
CA PHE A 72 12.92 6.70 -8.83
C PHE A 72 11.51 7.22 -8.51
N SER A 73 10.60 7.16 -9.47
CA SER A 73 9.22 7.69 -9.30
C SER A 73 8.47 7.06 -8.10
N LYS A 74 8.57 5.74 -7.89
CA LYS A 74 7.81 5.00 -6.85
C LYS A 74 8.65 4.06 -5.98
N LYS A 75 9.97 4.13 -6.08
CA LYS A 75 10.91 3.28 -5.33
C LYS A 75 12.25 3.98 -5.18
N TYR A 76 13.05 3.42 -4.30
CA TYR A 76 14.40 3.83 -4.01
C TYR A 76 15.31 2.62 -4.07
N ARG A 77 16.60 2.88 -4.21
CA ARG A 77 17.63 1.87 -4.25
C ARG A 77 18.88 2.41 -3.60
N SER A 78 19.39 1.69 -2.60
CA SER A 78 20.60 2.08 -1.89
C SER A 78 21.62 0.95 -1.84
N ASP A 79 22.90 1.27 -1.69
CA ASP A 79 23.95 0.26 -1.46
C ASP A 79 23.81 -0.42 -0.09
N LYS A 80 23.22 0.25 0.90
CA LYS A 80 22.93 -0.31 2.22
C LYS A 80 21.64 0.23 2.83
N ILE A 81 21.02 -0.59 3.68
CA ILE A 81 19.82 -0.27 4.45
C ILE A 81 19.95 -0.85 5.87
N ILE A 82 19.17 -0.32 6.80
CA ILE A 82 18.97 -0.89 8.14
C ILE A 82 17.54 -1.43 8.21
N ILE A 83 17.38 -2.74 8.41
CA ILE A 83 16.08 -3.36 8.68
C ILE A 83 15.80 -3.22 10.18
N LEU A 84 14.71 -2.54 10.54
CA LEU A 84 14.42 -2.18 11.93
C LEU A 84 13.61 -3.24 12.67
N ASP A 85 12.82 -4.04 11.95
CA ASP A 85 11.93 -5.03 12.52
C ASP A 85 11.95 -6.34 11.73
N ILE A 86 11.55 -7.42 12.41
CA ILE A 86 11.35 -8.71 11.78
C ILE A 86 10.22 -8.55 10.75
N PRO A 87 10.41 -8.96 9.48
CA PRO A 87 9.33 -8.86 8.53
C PRO A 87 8.15 -9.72 8.93
N VAL A 88 6.97 -9.16 8.71
CA VAL A 88 5.69 -9.83 8.96
C VAL A 88 4.92 -9.94 7.65
N PRO A 89 3.94 -10.84 7.53
CA PRO A 89 3.02 -10.83 6.41
C PRO A 89 2.48 -9.42 6.17
N PHE A 90 2.36 -9.03 4.90
CA PHE A 90 1.99 -7.65 4.51
C PHE A 90 0.76 -7.09 5.26
N GLU A 91 -0.26 -7.94 5.46
CA GLU A 91 -1.54 -7.59 6.06
C GLU A 91 -1.47 -7.44 7.59
N GLU A 92 -0.37 -7.91 8.19
CA GLU A 92 -0.06 -7.84 9.61
C GLU A 92 0.90 -6.70 9.95
N HIS A 93 1.46 -6.03 8.93
CA HIS A 93 2.41 -4.95 9.17
C HIS A 93 1.77 -3.79 9.97
N LYS A 94 2.51 -3.32 10.98
CA LYS A 94 2.07 -2.29 11.94
C LYS A 94 1.55 -0.99 11.31
N MET A 95 1.97 -0.68 10.07
CA MET A 95 1.50 0.50 9.34
C MET A 95 -0.01 0.56 9.16
N TRP A 96 -0.71 -0.58 9.18
CA TRP A 96 -2.18 -0.63 9.02
C TRP A 96 -2.95 -0.17 10.25
N SER A 97 -2.24 0.12 11.35
CA SER A 97 -2.80 0.71 12.58
C SER A 97 -2.46 2.19 12.73
N ASP A 98 -1.64 2.74 11.84
CA ASP A 98 -1.24 4.15 11.81
C ASP A 98 -2.21 4.91 10.91
N ILE A 99 -3.09 5.72 11.52
CA ILE A 99 -4.20 6.41 10.84
C ILE A 99 -3.69 7.32 9.71
N ASP A 100 -2.68 8.15 10.00
CA ASP A 100 -2.14 9.08 9.01
C ASP A 100 -1.50 8.33 7.84
N ARG A 101 -0.79 7.22 8.13
CA ARG A 101 -0.26 6.37 7.05
C ARG A 101 -1.35 5.74 6.23
N CYS A 102 -2.35 5.15 6.88
CA CYS A 102 -3.47 4.50 6.20
C CYS A 102 -4.15 5.49 5.26
N LYS A 103 -4.35 6.74 5.71
CA LYS A 103 -4.90 7.81 4.88
C LYS A 103 -4.05 8.05 3.63
N LEU A 104 -2.73 8.18 3.78
CA LEU A 104 -1.82 8.36 2.64
C LEU A 104 -1.88 7.18 1.66
N VAL A 105 -1.90 5.93 2.15
CA VAL A 105 -1.96 4.74 1.29
C VAL A 105 -3.31 4.63 0.58
N VAL A 106 -4.42 4.94 1.26
CA VAL A 106 -5.76 4.95 0.68
C VAL A 106 -5.91 6.04 -0.38
N THR A 107 -5.32 7.22 -0.16
CA THR A 107 -5.28 8.30 -1.16
C THR A 107 -4.54 7.85 -2.43
N GLU A 108 -3.43 7.12 -2.29
CA GLU A 108 -2.67 6.60 -3.45
C GLU A 108 -3.37 5.41 -4.12
N ASN A 109 -4.08 4.58 -3.35
CA ASN A 109 -4.82 3.43 -3.85
C ASN A 109 -6.00 3.06 -2.94
N GLY A 110 -7.22 3.40 -3.38
CA GLY A 110 -8.45 3.13 -2.64
C GLY A 110 -8.70 1.66 -2.28
N HIS A 111 -8.16 0.69 -3.03
CA HIS A 111 -8.29 -0.74 -2.70
C HIS A 111 -7.55 -1.12 -1.42
N SER A 112 -6.57 -0.32 -0.97
CA SER A 112 -5.85 -0.58 0.27
C SER A 112 -6.71 -0.50 1.54
N LEU A 113 -7.92 0.07 1.44
CA LEU A 113 -8.89 0.15 2.54
C LEU A 113 -9.17 -1.22 3.20
N VAL A 114 -9.04 -2.32 2.45
CA VAL A 114 -9.22 -3.69 2.95
C VAL A 114 -8.22 -4.07 4.06
N PHE A 115 -7.02 -3.46 4.08
CA PHE A 115 -6.00 -3.76 5.09
C PHE A 115 -6.10 -2.87 6.34
N VAL A 116 -6.76 -1.72 6.22
CA VAL A 116 -6.86 -0.72 7.29
C VAL A 116 -7.62 -1.30 8.48
N LYS A 117 -6.99 -1.26 9.66
CA LYS A 117 -7.60 -1.80 10.89
C LYS A 117 -8.72 -0.88 11.38
N GLU A 118 -8.45 0.42 11.52
CA GLU A 118 -9.42 1.44 11.91
C GLU A 118 -9.74 2.36 10.73
N GLN A 119 -10.93 2.22 10.13
CA GLN A 119 -11.35 3.00 8.98
C GLN A 119 -12.06 4.27 9.43
N THR A 120 -11.57 5.43 9.00
CA THR A 120 -12.30 6.70 9.18
C THR A 120 -13.28 6.92 8.03
N GLU A 121 -14.34 7.70 8.28
CA GLU A 121 -15.30 8.06 7.23
C GLU A 121 -14.62 8.73 6.02
N GLU A 122 -13.61 9.57 6.27
CA GLU A 122 -12.83 10.22 5.22
C GLU A 122 -12.07 9.20 4.35
N MET A 123 -11.41 8.20 4.95
CA MET A 123 -10.74 7.13 4.20
C MET A 123 -11.73 6.34 3.34
N CYS A 124 -12.89 5.99 3.91
CA CYS A 124 -13.93 5.28 3.18
C CYS A 124 -14.40 6.10 1.97
N LYS A 125 -14.68 7.40 2.15
CA LYS A 125 -15.05 8.31 1.05
C LYS A 125 -13.97 8.38 -0.02
N LEU A 126 -12.71 8.59 0.36
CA LEU A 126 -11.58 8.62 -0.57
C LEU A 126 -11.47 7.32 -1.39
N ALA A 127 -11.66 6.16 -0.76
CA ALA A 127 -11.61 4.87 -1.43
C ALA A 127 -12.74 4.69 -2.44
N VAL A 128 -13.99 4.98 -2.05
CA VAL A 128 -15.15 4.79 -2.94
C VAL A 128 -15.23 5.83 -4.05
N GLN A 129 -14.65 7.03 -3.86
CA GLN A 129 -14.48 8.03 -4.92
C GLN A 129 -13.52 7.56 -6.02
N GLN A 130 -12.48 6.80 -5.67
CA GLN A 130 -11.56 6.22 -6.65
C GLN A 130 -12.17 5.00 -7.35
N ASN A 131 -12.82 4.11 -6.59
CA ASN A 131 -13.51 2.95 -7.12
C ASN A 131 -14.69 2.59 -6.21
N GLY A 132 -15.92 2.78 -6.69
CA GLY A 132 -17.15 2.54 -5.97
C GLY A 132 -17.29 1.08 -5.52
N LEU A 133 -16.68 0.12 -6.23
CA LEU A 133 -16.67 -1.28 -5.81
C LEU A 133 -15.85 -1.53 -4.53
N THR A 134 -15.05 -0.56 -4.07
CA THR A 134 -14.39 -0.64 -2.76
C THR A 134 -15.38 -0.54 -1.60
N LEU A 135 -16.65 -0.17 -1.86
CA LEU A 135 -17.73 -0.16 -0.87
C LEU A 135 -17.84 -1.50 -0.12
N LYS A 136 -17.55 -2.62 -0.80
CA LYS A 136 -17.55 -3.96 -0.20
C LYS A 136 -16.56 -4.14 0.96
N TYR A 137 -15.56 -3.28 1.08
CA TYR A 137 -14.54 -3.30 2.13
C TYR A 137 -14.82 -2.28 3.26
N VAL A 138 -15.85 -1.45 3.12
CA VAL A 138 -16.22 -0.46 4.15
C VAL A 138 -16.89 -1.18 5.33
N LYS A 139 -16.30 -1.05 6.52
CA LYS A 139 -16.82 -1.69 7.75
C LYS A 139 -18.08 -1.01 8.28
N HIS A 140 -18.11 0.32 8.21
CA HIS A 140 -19.23 1.15 8.68
C HIS A 140 -19.81 1.94 7.51
N LEU A 141 -20.89 1.41 6.94
CA LEU A 141 -21.59 2.05 5.83
C LEU A 141 -22.45 3.21 6.34
N THR A 142 -22.23 4.40 5.80
CA THR A 142 -23.15 5.53 5.92
C THR A 142 -23.88 5.72 4.60
N GLU A 143 -25.07 6.34 4.66
CA GLU A 143 -25.83 6.66 3.45
C GLU A 143 -25.00 7.49 2.46
N GLU A 144 -24.21 8.45 2.98
CA GLU A 144 -23.32 9.28 2.18
C GLU A 144 -22.23 8.47 1.46
N ILE A 145 -21.55 7.54 2.15
CA ILE A 145 -20.55 6.67 1.52
C ILE A 145 -21.20 5.81 0.42
N CYS A 146 -22.40 5.27 0.68
CA CYS A 146 -23.15 4.48 -0.30
C CYS A 146 -23.51 5.32 -1.54
N LYS A 147 -24.01 6.55 -1.36
CA LYS A 147 -24.34 7.47 -2.45
C LYS A 147 -23.11 7.77 -3.30
N ILE A 148 -21.99 8.13 -2.67
CA ILE A 148 -20.72 8.40 -3.37
C ILE A 148 -20.27 7.17 -4.18
N ALA A 149 -20.32 5.98 -3.58
CA ALA A 149 -19.91 4.74 -4.23
C ALA A 149 -20.77 4.39 -5.45
N VAL A 150 -22.11 4.46 -5.30
CA VAL A 150 -23.06 4.16 -6.38
C VAL A 150 -23.01 5.21 -7.47
N GLN A 151 -22.84 6.48 -7.11
CA GLN A 151 -22.59 7.56 -8.06
C GLN A 151 -21.29 7.32 -8.82
N GLN A 152 -20.25 6.80 -8.19
CA GLN A 152 -18.99 6.48 -8.86
C GLN A 152 -19.18 5.30 -9.84
N ASN A 153 -19.74 4.18 -9.35
CA ASN A 153 -20.05 2.98 -10.11
C ASN A 153 -21.38 2.38 -9.65
N GLY A 154 -22.37 2.33 -10.55
CA GLY A 154 -23.71 1.79 -10.27
C GLY A 154 -23.70 0.34 -9.75
N ASP A 155 -22.73 -0.47 -10.17
CA ASP A 155 -22.56 -1.86 -9.69
C ASP A 155 -22.23 -1.93 -8.19
N ALA A 156 -21.75 -0.84 -7.59
CA ALA A 156 -21.53 -0.77 -6.15
C ALA A 156 -22.84 -0.91 -5.34
N PHE A 157 -24.00 -0.70 -5.99
CA PHE A 157 -25.32 -0.87 -5.40
C PHE A 157 -25.51 -2.25 -4.76
N GLN A 158 -24.89 -3.30 -5.34
CA GLN A 158 -24.94 -4.66 -4.79
C GLN A 158 -24.38 -4.77 -3.35
N TYR A 159 -23.55 -3.82 -2.92
CA TYR A 159 -22.94 -3.78 -1.59
C TYR A 159 -23.66 -2.83 -0.62
N VAL A 160 -24.70 -2.13 -1.07
CA VAL A 160 -25.50 -1.23 -0.22
C VAL A 160 -26.45 -2.06 0.63
N LYS A 161 -26.33 -1.97 1.96
CA LYS A 161 -27.21 -2.68 2.91
C LYS A 161 -28.62 -2.06 3.00
N ASN A 162 -28.71 -0.73 3.04
CA ASN A 162 -29.99 -0.01 3.10
C ASN A 162 -30.22 0.75 1.79
N GLN A 163 -31.04 0.18 0.92
CA GLN A 163 -31.29 0.70 -0.42
C GLN A 163 -32.46 1.69 -0.39
N THR A 164 -32.15 2.97 -0.15
CA THR A 164 -33.16 4.04 -0.18
C THR A 164 -33.57 4.36 -1.62
N ASP A 165 -34.77 4.93 -1.80
CA ASP A 165 -35.24 5.41 -3.11
C ASP A 165 -34.22 6.30 -3.82
N GLU A 166 -33.50 7.13 -3.06
CA GLU A 166 -32.46 7.99 -3.59
C GLU A 166 -31.28 7.18 -4.13
N ILE A 167 -30.78 6.20 -3.38
CA ILE A 167 -29.68 5.34 -3.82
C ILE A 167 -30.11 4.48 -5.03
N CYS A 168 -31.33 3.94 -5.02
CA CYS A 168 -31.89 3.19 -6.15
C CYS A 168 -31.94 4.05 -7.42
N LYS A 169 -32.35 5.31 -7.31
CA LYS A 169 -32.34 6.26 -8.44
C LYS A 169 -30.92 6.51 -8.93
N LEU A 170 -29.95 6.69 -8.04
CA LEU A 170 -28.54 6.89 -8.41
C LEU A 170 -27.98 5.67 -9.18
N ALA A 171 -28.34 4.45 -8.79
CA ALA A 171 -27.84 3.22 -9.43
C ALA A 171 -28.28 3.07 -10.90
N VAL A 172 -29.49 3.53 -11.24
CA VAL A 172 -30.06 3.38 -12.60
C VAL A 172 -29.84 4.59 -13.50
N GLN A 173 -29.36 5.72 -12.97
CA GLN A 173 -29.17 6.96 -13.72
C GLN A 173 -27.93 6.95 -14.62
N LYS A 174 -26.94 6.08 -14.37
CA LYS A 174 -25.72 5.99 -15.19
C LYS A 174 -25.90 4.98 -16.34
N LYS A 175 -25.84 5.50 -17.57
CA LYS A 175 -25.56 4.75 -18.80
C LYS A 175 -24.10 4.94 -19.20
#